data_AF-A0A183JQS5-F1
#
_entry.id   AF-A0A183JQS5-F1
#
_cell.length_a   1.000
_cell.length_b   1.000
_cell.length_c   1.000
_cell.angle_alpha   90.00
_cell.angle_beta   90.00
_cell.angle_gamma   90.00
#
_symmetry.space_group_name_H-M   'P 1'
#
loop_
_entity.id
_entity.type
_entity.pdbx_description
1 polymer ?
#
loop_
_entity_poly.entity_id
_entity_poly.type
_entity_poly.pdbx_seq_one_letter_code
_entity_poly.pdbx_strand_id
1 'polypeptide(L)'
;MSLRGKCALSTADFFETPLYSLSIVYRDLEKTGEFVSLTLDKDEEEHSIEMQMPYIAKMMEGYQGKFSVVPILVGYLTPEREAVYGQIFSRYLSNPENFFVISSDFCHWGMLNFAVF
;
A
#
# COMPACT_ATOMS: atom_id res chain seq x y z
N MET A 1 12.52 -9.79 -8.30
CA MET A 1 11.19 -10.29 -7.90
C MET A 1 10.19 -9.65 -8.83
N SER A 2 9.47 -10.46 -9.61
CA SER A 2 8.48 -9.92 -10.54
C SER A 2 7.16 -9.73 -9.80
N LEU A 3 6.62 -8.51 -9.79
CA LEU A 3 5.27 -8.22 -9.29
C LEU A 3 4.19 -8.47 -10.34
N ARG A 4 4.51 -9.18 -11.43
CA ARG A 4 3.56 -9.46 -12.50
C ARG A 4 2.45 -10.37 -11.97
N GLY A 5 1.22 -9.88 -12.04
CA GLY A 5 0.01 -10.56 -11.60
C GLY A 5 -0.16 -10.64 -10.08
N LYS A 6 0.66 -9.93 -9.29
CA LYS A 6 0.62 -10.02 -7.82
C LYS A 6 0.75 -8.66 -7.13
N CYS A 7 0.20 -8.58 -5.93
CA CYS A 7 0.47 -7.52 -4.96
C CYS A 7 1.48 -8.01 -3.92
N ALA A 8 2.22 -7.09 -3.32
CA ALA A 8 3.19 -7.39 -2.28
C ALA A 8 2.87 -6.70 -0.96
N LEU A 9 3.34 -7.30 0.13
CA LEU A 9 3.23 -6.80 1.49
C LEU A 9 4.64 -6.62 2.04
N SER A 10 4.87 -5.52 2.75
CA SER A 10 6.14 -5.30 3.45
C SER A 10 6.42 -6.40 4.48
N THR A 11 7.68 -6.64 4.78
CA THR A 11 8.09 -7.45 5.95
C THR A 11 8.26 -6.61 7.22
N ALA A 12 8.05 -5.30 7.16
CA ALA A 12 8.18 -4.40 8.31
C ALA A 12 6.96 -4.46 9.24
N ASP A 13 7.21 -4.21 10.52
CA ASP A 13 6.15 -4.03 11.53
C ASP A 13 5.66 -2.57 11.62
N PHE A 14 6.48 -1.62 11.16
CA PHE A 14 6.22 -0.18 11.25
C PHE A 14 6.64 0.53 9.96
N PHE A 15 5.88 1.58 9.61
CA PHE A 15 6.24 2.54 8.59
C PHE A 15 6.65 3.85 9.26
N GLU A 16 7.89 4.28 9.09
CA GLU A 16 8.36 5.53 9.69
C GLU A 16 7.94 6.75 8.86
N THR A 17 7.59 7.83 9.55
CA THR A 17 7.35 9.14 8.92
C THR A 17 8.08 10.21 9.73
N PRO A 18 8.32 11.41 9.18
CA PRO A 18 8.87 12.53 9.94
C PRO A 18 8.02 12.97 11.15
N LEU A 19 6.77 12.50 11.26
CA LEU A 19 5.85 12.87 12.34
C LEU A 19 5.85 11.80 13.45
N TYR A 20 5.52 10.56 13.11
CA TYR A 20 5.55 9.39 14.00
C TYR A 20 5.46 8.09 13.20
N SER A 21 5.86 6.96 13.82
CA SER A 21 5.78 5.63 13.19
C SER A 21 4.36 5.08 13.19
N LEU A 22 3.97 4.48 12.06
CA LEU A 22 2.66 3.87 11.84
C LEU A 22 2.74 2.35 11.96
N SER A 23 1.85 1.72 12.72
CA SER A 23 1.82 0.26 12.86
C SER A 23 1.27 -0.41 11.60
N ILE A 24 1.93 -1.47 11.13
CA ILE A 24 1.54 -2.23 9.94
C ILE A 24 0.82 -3.53 10.37
N VAL A 25 -0.26 -3.91 9.67
CA VAL A 25 -0.99 -5.17 9.94
C VAL A 25 -1.37 -5.93 8.67
N TYR A 26 -1.02 -7.23 8.60
CA TYR A 26 -1.27 -8.07 7.40
C TYR A 26 -1.91 -9.44 7.64
N ARG A 27 -2.11 -9.85 8.89
CA ARG A 27 -2.38 -11.24 9.30
C ARG A 27 -3.41 -12.00 8.45
N ASP A 28 -4.47 -11.33 8.01
CA ASP A 28 -5.54 -11.99 7.22
C ASP A 28 -5.32 -11.92 5.70
N LEU A 29 -4.51 -10.98 5.22
CA LEU A 29 -4.09 -10.90 3.82
C LEU A 29 -3.06 -11.98 3.50
N GLU A 30 -2.09 -12.22 4.38
CA GLU A 30 -1.07 -13.27 4.20
C GLU A 30 -1.70 -14.66 4.04
N LYS A 31 -2.75 -14.96 4.81
CA LYS A 31 -3.49 -16.24 4.76
C LYS A 31 -4.18 -16.51 3.42
N THR A 32 -4.39 -15.49 2.59
CA THR A 32 -4.99 -15.68 1.26
C THR A 32 -4.04 -16.41 0.31
N GLY A 33 -2.73 -16.37 0.55
CA GLY A 33 -1.72 -16.89 -0.38
C GLY A 33 -1.57 -16.09 -1.69
N GLU A 34 -2.33 -15.00 -1.84
CA GLU A 34 -2.31 -14.17 -3.05
C GLU A 34 -1.19 -13.12 -3.04
N PHE A 35 -0.60 -12.84 -1.88
CA PHE A 35 0.43 -11.83 -1.74
C PHE A 35 1.83 -12.42 -1.73
N VAL A 36 2.81 -11.61 -2.09
CA VAL A 36 4.22 -11.94 -1.96
C VAL A 36 4.91 -11.00 -0.98
N SER A 37 5.98 -11.45 -0.33
CA SER A 37 6.75 -10.59 0.57
C SER A 37 7.60 -9.61 -0.22
N LEU A 38 7.50 -8.34 0.11
CA LEU A 38 8.38 -7.27 -0.34
C LEU A 38 9.55 -7.18 0.64
N THR A 39 10.77 -7.35 0.14
CA THR A 39 11.97 -7.21 0.96
C THR A 39 12.18 -5.74 1.33
N LEU A 40 12.73 -5.46 2.52
CA LEU A 40 12.88 -4.10 3.04
C LEU A 40 13.61 -3.16 2.08
N ASP A 41 14.68 -3.63 1.42
CA ASP A 41 15.42 -2.87 0.41
C ASP A 41 14.54 -2.36 -0.72
N LYS A 42 13.55 -3.14 -1.14
CA LYS A 42 12.62 -2.75 -2.22
C LYS A 42 11.45 -1.93 -1.75
N ASP A 43 11.06 -2.12 -0.50
CA ASP A 43 10.03 -1.32 0.13
C ASP A 43 10.53 0.13 0.31
N GLU A 44 11.79 0.30 0.76
CA GLU A 44 12.42 1.61 0.93
C GLU A 44 12.76 2.30 -0.40
N GLU A 45 12.87 1.56 -1.51
CA GLU A 45 13.03 2.11 -2.87
C GLU A 45 11.68 2.54 -3.51
N GLU A 46 10.54 2.22 -2.89
CA GLU A 46 9.20 2.48 -3.43
C GLU A 46 8.61 3.75 -2.85
N HIS A 47 8.15 4.67 -3.71
CA HIS A 47 7.68 5.99 -3.28
C HIS A 47 6.17 6.22 -3.40
N SER A 48 5.44 5.45 -4.21
CA SER A 48 4.00 5.67 -4.42
C SER A 48 3.19 5.50 -3.13
N ILE A 49 3.63 4.61 -2.24
CA ILE A 49 3.06 4.41 -0.89
C ILE A 49 3.65 5.42 0.10
N GLU A 50 4.97 5.61 0.09
CA GLU A 50 5.69 6.50 1.01
C GLU A 50 5.08 7.91 1.00
N MET A 51 4.77 8.44 -0.19
CA MET A 51 4.21 9.79 -0.36
C MET A 51 2.85 9.98 0.35
N GLN A 52 2.10 8.91 0.61
CA GLN A 52 0.83 8.99 1.32
C GLN A 52 1.00 9.05 2.85
N MET A 53 2.07 8.47 3.38
CA MET A 53 2.21 8.18 4.81
C MET A 53 2.33 9.44 5.69
N PRO A 54 3.12 10.47 5.32
CA PRO A 54 3.14 11.73 6.09
C PRO A 54 1.77 12.41 6.15
N TYR A 55 1.00 12.37 5.05
CA TYR A 55 -0.32 12.99 4.99
C TYR A 55 -1.32 12.24 5.89
N ILE A 56 -1.32 10.90 5.82
CA ILE A 56 -2.14 10.04 6.68
C ILE A 56 -1.78 10.27 8.16
N ALA A 57 -0.48 10.28 8.48
CA ALA A 57 -0.01 10.54 9.84
C ALA A 57 -0.49 11.91 10.35
N LYS A 58 -0.44 12.95 9.51
CA LYS A 58 -0.92 14.28 9.90
C LYS A 58 -2.42 14.32 10.13
N MET A 59 -3.21 13.73 9.23
CA MET A 59 -4.67 13.71 9.35
C MET A 59 -5.16 12.92 10.56
N MET A 60 -4.43 11.88 10.94
CA MET A 60 -4.77 10.98 12.05
C MET A 60 -4.03 11.29 13.36
N GLU A 61 -3.36 12.44 13.47
CA GLU A 61 -2.54 12.83 14.63
C GLU A 61 -3.29 12.71 15.97
N GLY A 62 -4.57 13.10 16.03
CA GLY A 62 -5.40 12.96 17.24
C GLY A 62 -5.76 11.51 17.62
N TYR A 63 -5.49 10.56 16.73
CA TYR A 63 -5.76 9.12 16.89
C TYR A 63 -4.47 8.30 16.93
N GLN A 64 -3.31 8.92 17.12
CA GLN A 64 -2.02 8.22 17.20
C GLN A 64 -2.10 7.01 18.15
N GLY A 65 -1.61 5.86 17.68
CA GLY A 65 -1.64 4.58 18.42
C GLY A 65 -3.01 3.89 18.47
N LYS A 66 -4.05 4.45 17.85
CA LYS A 66 -5.41 3.88 17.79
C LYS A 66 -5.81 3.39 16.40
N PHE A 67 -4.91 3.48 15.42
CA PHE A 67 -5.12 2.98 14.07
C PHE A 67 -3.87 2.28 13.55
N SER A 68 -4.05 1.49 12.51
CA SER A 68 -2.98 0.79 11.79
C SER A 68 -3.11 1.06 10.29
N VAL A 69 -2.01 0.88 9.58
CA VAL A 69 -1.95 0.97 8.11
C VAL A 69 -1.72 -0.41 7.50
N VAL A 70 -2.12 -0.54 6.24
CA VAL A 70 -1.96 -1.77 5.45
C VAL A 70 -1.37 -1.38 4.10
N PRO A 71 -0.06 -1.07 4.01
CA PRO A 71 0.56 -0.71 2.75
C PRO A 71 0.62 -1.94 1.84
N ILE A 72 0.06 -1.82 0.64
CA ILE A 72 -0.01 -2.91 -0.34
C ILE A 72 0.55 -2.38 -1.66
N LEU A 73 1.68 -2.94 -2.07
CA LEU A 73 2.28 -2.60 -3.35
C LEU A 73 1.56 -3.38 -4.46
N VAL A 74 0.85 -2.68 -5.33
CA VAL A 74 0.10 -3.28 -6.44
C VAL A 74 1.00 -3.38 -7.66
N GLY A 75 1.30 -4.61 -8.08
CA GLY A 75 2.05 -4.85 -9.32
C GLY A 75 1.20 -4.70 -10.57
N TYR A 76 1.75 -5.09 -11.73
CA TYR A 76 0.99 -5.14 -12.96
C TYR A 76 -0.02 -6.29 -12.93
N LEU A 77 -1.31 -5.99 -12.78
CA LEU A 77 -2.39 -6.97 -12.74
C LEU A 77 -3.08 -7.12 -14.11
N THR A 78 -3.57 -8.32 -14.41
CA THR A 78 -4.54 -8.53 -15.49
C THR A 78 -5.95 -8.34 -14.92
N PRO A 79 -6.99 -8.11 -15.76
CA PRO A 79 -8.37 -7.98 -15.28
C PRO A 79 -8.84 -9.15 -14.41
N GLU A 80 -8.39 -10.37 -14.70
CA GLU A 80 -8.71 -11.56 -13.91
C GLU A 80 -8.07 -11.48 -12.52
N ARG A 81 -6.84 -10.97 -12.42
CA ARG A 81 -6.14 -10.78 -11.14
C ARG A 81 -6.72 -9.60 -10.36
N GLU A 82 -7.09 -8.52 -11.03
CA GLU A 82 -7.84 -7.40 -10.43
C GLU A 82 -9.14 -7.89 -9.78
N ALA A 83 -9.89 -8.77 -10.46
CA ALA A 83 -11.11 -9.35 -9.90
C ALA A 83 -10.84 -10.18 -8.62
N VAL A 84 -9.74 -10.95 -8.58
CA VAL A 84 -9.33 -11.70 -7.38
C VAL A 84 -9.01 -10.77 -6.21
N TYR A 85 -8.18 -9.75 -6.42
CA TYR A 85 -7.87 -8.78 -5.37
C TYR A 85 -9.08 -7.94 -4.97
N GLY A 86 -9.95 -7.58 -5.92
CA GLY A 86 -11.22 -6.92 -5.66
C GLY A 86 -12.11 -7.72 -4.71
N GLN A 87 -12.22 -9.04 -4.92
CA GLN A 87 -12.94 -9.92 -3.99
C GLN A 87 -12.28 -9.95 -2.60
N ILE A 88 -10.95 -10.05 -2.54
CA ILE A 88 -10.21 -10.04 -1.26
C ILE A 88 -10.43 -8.73 -0.49
N PHE A 89 -10.41 -7.59 -1.18
CA PHE A 89 -10.55 -6.27 -0.58
C PHE A 89 -12.00 -5.88 -0.30
N SER A 90 -12.98 -6.46 -1.00
CA SER A 90 -14.40 -6.15 -0.83
C SER A 90 -14.89 -6.24 0.62
N ARG A 91 -14.45 -7.26 1.36
CA ARG A 91 -14.76 -7.46 2.79
C ARG A 91 -14.17 -6.35 3.69
N TYR A 92 -13.01 -5.82 3.35
CA TYR A 92 -12.40 -4.71 4.08
C TYR A 92 -13.07 -3.39 3.71
N LEU A 93 -13.39 -3.19 2.42
CA LEU A 93 -14.07 -2.00 1.92
C LEU A 93 -15.49 -1.86 2.47
N SER A 94 -16.19 -2.98 2.73
CA SER A 94 -17.53 -2.97 3.32
C SER A 94 -17.56 -2.62 4.81
N ASN A 95 -16.41 -2.60 5.49
CA ASN A 95 -16.34 -2.26 6.90
C ASN A 95 -16.12 -0.73 7.05
N PRO A 96 -17.05 0.01 7.70
CA PRO A 96 -16.94 1.47 7.85
C PRO A 96 -15.77 1.93 8.72
N GLU A 97 -15.15 1.04 9.50
CA GLU A 97 -13.95 1.34 10.29
C GLU A 97 -12.67 1.38 9.43
N ASN A 98 -12.74 0.96 8.16
CA ASN A 98 -11.62 0.95 7.23
C ASN A 98 -11.71 2.13 6.25
N PHE A 99 -10.54 2.59 5.81
CA PHE A 99 -10.42 3.62 4.78
C PHE A 99 -9.38 3.20 3.73
N PHE A 100 -9.71 3.37 2.46
CA PHE A 100 -8.83 3.01 1.34
C PHE A 100 -8.24 4.26 0.70
N VAL A 101 -6.92 4.33 0.67
CA VAL A 101 -6.16 5.32 -0.10
C VAL A 101 -5.64 4.64 -1.35
N ILE A 102 -6.06 5.11 -2.52
CA ILE A 102 -5.57 4.61 -3.81
C ILE A 102 -4.61 5.65 -4.38
N SER A 103 -3.32 5.32 -4.38
CA SER A 103 -2.26 6.16 -4.93
C SER A 103 -2.27 6.03 -6.46
N SER A 104 -2.49 7.15 -7.15
CA SER A 104 -2.41 7.21 -8.62
C SER A 104 -2.15 8.63 -9.06
N ASP A 105 -1.14 8.79 -9.91
CA ASP A 105 -1.05 9.94 -10.79
C ASP A 105 -1.94 9.75 -12.03
N PHE A 106 -2.14 10.83 -12.78
CA PHE A 106 -2.92 10.82 -14.03
C PHE A 106 -1.99 10.94 -15.25
N CYS A 107 -2.27 11.86 -16.17
CA CYS A 107 -1.52 11.95 -17.42
C CYS A 107 -0.11 12.52 -17.19
N HIS A 108 0.91 11.76 -17.57
CA HIS A 108 2.27 12.26 -17.70
C HIS A 108 2.48 12.73 -19.14
N TRP A 109 2.58 14.04 -19.35
CA TRP A 109 2.69 14.64 -20.68
C TRP A 109 3.97 15.46 -20.81
N GLY A 110 4.68 15.28 -21.93
CA GLY A 110 5.89 16.02 -22.28
C GLY A 110 7.18 15.19 -22.28
N MET A 111 8.28 15.77 -22.75
CA MET A 111 9.62 15.17 -22.69
C MET A 111 10.19 15.32 -21.28
N LEU A 112 9.71 14.51 -20.33
CA LEU A 112 10.31 14.41 -19.01
C LEU A 112 11.23 13.19 -18.98
N ASN A 113 12.52 13.43 -18.73
CA ASN A 113 13.51 12.38 -18.45
C ASN A 113 13.51 11.94 -16.98
N PHE A 114 12.51 12.37 -16.21
CA PHE A 114 12.32 11.99 -14.82
C PHE A 114 11.03 11.18 -14.72
N ALA A 115 11.12 10.01 -14.09
CA ALA A 115 9.93 9.32 -13.61
C ALA A 115 9.25 10.25 -12.60
N VAL A 116 8.05 10.70 -12.94
CA VAL A 116 7.09 11.11 -11.90
C VAL A 116 6.74 9.78 -11.23
N PHE A 117 7.14 9.68 -9.97
CA PHE A 117 7.26 8.51 -9.08
C PHE A 117 6.71 7.17 -9.56
#